data_AF-A0A2S7XNP9-F1
#
_entry.id   AF-A0A2S7XNP9-F1
#
_cell.length_a   1.000
_cell.length_b   1.000
_cell.length_c   1.000
_cell.angle_alpha   90.00
_cell.angle_beta   90.00
_cell.angle_gamma   90.00
#
_symmetry.space_group_name_H-M   'P 1'
#
loop_
_entity.id
_entity.type
_entity.pdbx_description
1 polymer ?
#
loop_
_entity_poly.entity_id
_entity_poly.type
_entity_poly.pdbx_seq_one_letter_code
_entity_poly.pdbx_strand_id
1 'polypeptide(L)'
;MKTCNTLSALPLTMTSREIADLVEKRHDNVKRTIETLAERGTIRLPQIEVFEEINNLGFSVKREMYVFTHAHKRDTFIVVAQLSPEFTAKLVDRWQELEAAAASTLQQPSIQSYAYTLPYQPIIEIQIIESAARTLRISDTSVIRMYAEVCKNKEINSAFLPDYVDEPLVRAITPLLKGIGHPLAQHVAKTVNPALEAMGILEHLSRKSTGNKIKWFWSLTEEGLKYGRNETSPNNPRETQPLFFVERFPELLARLDAYINPQSLPL
;
A
#
# COMPACT_ATOMS: atom_id res chain seq x y z
N MET A 1 56.12 -19.89 8.90
CA MET A 1 54.84 -19.13 8.99
C MET A 1 53.72 -20.17 8.94
N LYS A 2 52.84 -20.34 9.91
CA LYS A 2 51.96 -19.33 10.52
C LYS A 2 51.65 -19.73 11.97
N THR A 3 51.77 -18.77 12.89
CA THR A 3 51.23 -18.81 14.24
C THR A 3 49.71 -18.63 14.15
N CYS A 4 48.92 -19.59 14.66
CA CYS A 4 47.48 -19.41 14.82
C CYS A 4 47.25 -18.89 16.24
N ASN A 5 46.86 -17.61 16.32
CA ASN A 5 46.61 -16.90 17.56
C ASN A 5 45.17 -17.23 18.00
N THR A 6 44.98 -18.25 18.84
CA THR A 6 43.71 -18.51 19.53
C THR A 6 43.54 -17.49 20.64
N LEU A 7 42.87 -16.38 20.33
CA LEU A 7 42.26 -15.51 21.34
C LEU A 7 41.12 -16.31 21.98
N SER A 8 41.39 -16.97 23.10
CA SER A 8 40.36 -17.55 23.96
C SER A 8 39.49 -16.41 24.48
N ALA A 9 38.28 -16.27 23.94
CA ALA A 9 37.28 -15.37 24.51
C ALA A 9 37.01 -15.82 25.96
N LEU A 10 37.30 -14.96 26.92
CA LEU A 10 36.94 -15.21 28.32
C LEU A 10 35.42 -15.43 28.40
N PRO A 11 34.94 -16.43 29.16
CA PRO A 11 33.53 -16.69 29.27
C PRO A 11 32.83 -15.47 29.87
N LEU A 12 31.82 -14.93 29.16
CA LEU A 12 30.99 -13.83 29.67
C LEU A 12 30.27 -14.30 30.93
N THR A 13 30.75 -13.81 32.07
CA THR A 13 30.24 -14.12 33.40
C THR A 13 29.98 -12.83 34.17
N MET A 14 29.13 -12.90 35.17
CA MET A 14 28.96 -11.83 36.16
C MET A 14 28.85 -12.45 37.54
N THR A 15 29.59 -11.91 38.50
CA THR A 15 29.64 -12.43 39.87
C THR A 15 28.68 -11.69 40.79
N SER A 16 28.24 -12.35 41.86
CA SER A 16 27.45 -11.71 42.93
C SER A 16 28.14 -10.51 43.58
N ARG A 17 29.48 -10.39 43.49
CA ARG A 17 30.24 -9.25 43.99
C ARG A 17 30.13 -8.06 43.05
N GLU A 18 30.28 -8.27 41.75
CA GLU A 18 30.03 -7.23 40.74
C GLU A 18 28.59 -6.72 40.81
N ILE A 19 27.62 -7.60 41.08
CA ILE A 19 26.23 -7.19 41.35
C ILE A 19 26.14 -6.33 42.60
N ALA A 20 26.84 -6.69 43.68
CA ALA A 20 26.86 -5.94 44.93
C ALA A 20 27.38 -4.51 44.72
N ASP A 21 28.46 -4.38 43.95
CA ASP A 21 29.04 -3.10 43.57
C ASP A 21 28.09 -2.30 42.67
N LEU A 22 27.42 -2.95 41.72
CA LEU A 22 26.46 -2.32 40.81
C LEU A 22 25.22 -1.74 41.53
N VAL A 23 24.71 -2.45 42.55
CA VAL A 23 23.54 -2.00 43.33
C VAL A 23 23.91 -1.23 44.60
N GLU A 24 25.21 -1.03 44.85
CA GLU A 24 25.76 -0.39 46.05
C GLU A 24 25.23 -1.01 47.36
N LYS A 25 25.12 -2.34 47.39
CA LYS A 25 24.68 -3.10 48.59
C LYS A 25 25.78 -4.02 49.09
N ARG A 26 25.70 -4.40 50.37
CA ARG A 26 26.61 -5.39 50.94
C ARG A 26 26.43 -6.73 50.24
N HIS A 27 27.55 -7.39 49.91
CA HIS A 27 27.57 -8.69 49.23
C HIS A 27 26.73 -9.77 49.94
N ASP A 28 26.69 -9.77 51.28
CA ASP A 28 25.87 -10.70 52.06
C ASP A 28 24.37 -10.58 51.76
N ASN A 29 23.88 -9.37 51.49
CA ASN A 29 22.47 -9.15 51.11
C ASN A 29 22.18 -9.71 49.71
N VAL A 30 23.15 -9.62 48.80
CA VAL A 30 23.06 -10.19 47.45
C VAL A 30 22.98 -11.72 47.53
N LYS A 31 23.88 -12.37 48.30
CA LYS A 31 23.87 -13.83 48.50
C LYS A 31 22.53 -14.32 49.05
N ARG A 32 22.03 -13.69 50.12
CA ARG A 32 20.74 -14.04 50.71
C ARG A 32 19.59 -13.91 49.72
N THR A 33 19.61 -12.87 48.88
CA THR A 33 18.59 -12.66 47.85
C THR A 33 18.65 -13.75 46.78
N ILE A 34 19.84 -14.13 46.34
CA ILE A 34 20.05 -15.23 45.38
C ILE A 34 19.51 -16.54 45.95
N GLU A 35 19.85 -16.88 47.19
CA GLU A 35 19.38 -18.09 47.87
C GLU A 35 17.85 -18.10 48.00
N THR A 36 17.27 -17.00 48.47
CA THR A 36 15.80 -16.86 48.62
C THR A 36 15.08 -16.99 47.26
N LEU A 37 15.63 -16.40 46.20
CA LEU A 37 15.04 -16.47 44.86
C LEU A 37 15.18 -17.88 44.26
N ALA A 38 16.27 -18.59 44.56
CA ALA A 38 16.48 -19.96 44.14
C ALA A 38 15.54 -20.93 44.87
N GLU A 39 15.35 -20.75 46.18
CA GLU A 39 14.39 -21.51 47.00
C GLU A 39 12.95 -21.35 46.50
N ARG A 40 12.59 -20.14 46.06
CA ARG A 40 11.28 -19.86 45.46
C ARG A 40 11.14 -20.39 44.03
N GLY A 41 12.21 -20.90 43.42
CA GLY A 41 12.24 -21.33 42.03
C GLY A 41 12.18 -20.19 41.00
N THR A 42 12.38 -18.94 41.43
CA THR A 42 12.36 -17.77 40.53
C THR A 42 13.61 -17.72 39.65
N ILE A 43 14.75 -18.14 40.20
CA ILE A 43 16.03 -18.28 39.50
C ILE A 43 16.60 -19.67 39.74
N ARG A 44 17.53 -20.10 38.89
CA ARG A 44 18.33 -21.30 39.17
C ARG A 44 19.46 -20.92 40.13
N LEU A 45 19.73 -21.76 41.14
CA LEU A 45 20.87 -21.53 42.03
C LEU A 45 22.17 -21.51 41.19
N PRO A 46 22.92 -20.38 41.19
CA PRO A 46 24.13 -20.27 40.37
C PRO A 46 25.29 -21.11 40.93
N GLN A 47 26.32 -21.29 40.12
CA GLN A 47 27.54 -21.97 40.57
C GLN A 47 28.27 -21.12 41.62
N ILE A 48 28.83 -21.78 42.63
CA ILE A 48 29.68 -21.15 43.65
C ILE A 48 31.14 -21.25 43.20
N GLU A 49 31.86 -20.14 43.29
CA GLU A 49 33.32 -20.09 43.18
C GLU A 49 33.91 -19.52 44.48
N VAL A 50 35.04 -20.09 44.90
CA VAL A 50 35.79 -19.62 46.06
C VAL A 50 36.93 -18.75 45.57
N PHE A 51 37.03 -17.54 46.12
CA PHE A 51 38.14 -16.63 45.86
C PHE A 51 38.82 -16.26 47.17
N GLU A 52 40.06 -15.79 47.06
CA GLU A 52 40.84 -15.31 48.20
C GLU A 52 40.74 -13.78 48.29
N GLU A 53 40.39 -13.29 49.47
CA GLU A 53 40.32 -11.86 49.77
C GLU A 53 41.16 -11.54 51.00
N ILE A 54 41.93 -10.46 50.94
CA ILE A 54 42.68 -9.97 52.10
C ILE A 54 41.70 -9.26 53.04
N ASN A 55 41.58 -9.73 54.27
CA ASN A 55 40.75 -9.07 55.28
C ASN A 55 41.43 -7.80 55.84
N ASN A 56 40.69 -7.04 56.66
CA ASN A 56 41.20 -5.82 57.30
C ASN A 56 42.38 -6.05 58.27
N LEU A 57 42.76 -7.30 58.52
CA LEU A 57 43.89 -7.73 59.35
C LEU A 57 45.09 -8.21 58.50
N GLY A 58 45.02 -8.10 57.17
CA GLY A 58 46.11 -8.48 56.25
C GLY A 58 46.20 -9.97 55.94
N PHE A 59 45.24 -10.79 56.37
CA PHE A 59 45.22 -12.23 56.12
C PHE A 59 44.34 -12.58 54.91
N SER A 60 44.78 -13.54 54.10
CA SER A 60 43.95 -14.14 53.04
C SER A 60 42.82 -14.96 53.66
N VAL A 61 41.59 -14.63 53.30
CA VAL A 61 40.37 -15.33 53.70
C VAL A 61 39.67 -15.82 52.45
N LYS A 62 39.34 -17.11 52.43
CA LYS A 62 38.55 -17.72 51.36
C LYS A 62 37.09 -17.32 51.52
N ARG A 63 36.52 -16.67 50.50
CA ARG A 63 35.10 -16.30 50.45
C ARG A 63 34.43 -16.88 49.20
N GLU A 64 33.16 -17.20 49.36
CA GLU A 64 32.34 -17.78 48.30
C GLU A 64 31.51 -16.71 47.60
N MET A 65 31.52 -16.74 46.28
CA MET A 65 30.67 -15.91 45.43
C MET A 65 29.86 -16.77 44.46
N TYR A 66 28.66 -16.32 44.12
CA TYR A 66 27.88 -16.90 43.02
C TYR A 66 28.34 -16.33 41.68
N VAL A 67 28.43 -17.19 40.66
CA VAL A 67 28.82 -16.83 39.29
C VAL A 67 27.70 -17.15 38.32
N PHE A 68 27.28 -16.14 37.57
CA PHE A 68 26.26 -16.26 36.54
C PHE A 68 26.92 -16.33 35.17
N THR A 69 26.63 -17.37 34.41
CA THR A 69 27.05 -17.49 33.00
C THR A 69 26.07 -16.75 32.09
N HIS A 70 26.50 -16.44 30.86
CA HIS A 70 25.63 -15.81 29.87
C HIS A 70 24.29 -16.52 29.65
N ALA A 71 24.25 -17.86 29.76
CA ALA A 71 23.03 -18.65 29.66
C ALA A 71 21.99 -18.31 30.74
N HIS A 72 22.43 -17.82 31.90
CA HIS A 72 21.59 -17.45 33.05
C HIS A 72 21.62 -15.93 33.31
N LYS A 73 21.94 -15.13 32.28
CA LYS A 73 21.94 -13.66 32.37
C LYS A 73 20.58 -13.09 32.80
N ARG A 74 19.47 -13.78 32.49
CA ARG A 74 18.13 -13.39 32.98
C ARG A 74 18.08 -13.26 34.49
N ASP A 75 18.71 -14.19 35.20
CA ASP A 75 18.59 -14.32 36.65
C ASP A 75 19.31 -13.16 37.36
N THR A 76 20.35 -12.59 36.75
CA THR A 76 21.03 -11.41 37.29
C THR A 76 20.15 -10.16 37.23
N PHE A 77 19.35 -9.98 36.18
CA PHE A 77 18.38 -8.89 36.12
C PHE A 77 17.32 -8.99 37.21
N ILE A 78 16.88 -10.22 37.52
CA ILE A 78 15.88 -10.46 38.58
C ILE A 78 16.47 -10.11 39.95
N VAL A 79 17.71 -10.55 40.22
CA VAL A 79 18.42 -10.23 41.48
C VAL A 79 18.59 -8.70 41.62
N VAL A 80 19.00 -8.01 40.56
CA VAL A 80 19.15 -6.54 40.56
C VAL A 80 17.80 -5.86 40.77
N ALA A 81 16.74 -6.30 40.09
CA ALA A 81 15.40 -5.73 40.23
C ALA A 81 14.86 -5.85 41.67
N GLN A 82 15.14 -6.97 42.36
CA GLN A 82 14.76 -7.17 43.76
C GLN A 82 15.57 -6.30 44.73
N LEU A 83 16.86 -6.06 44.43
CA LEU A 83 17.78 -5.31 45.29
C LEU A 83 17.75 -3.80 45.08
N SER A 84 17.35 -3.34 43.89
CA SER A 84 17.15 -1.93 43.56
C SER A 84 15.72 -1.68 43.06
N PRO A 85 14.78 -1.47 44.00
CA PRO A 85 13.44 -0.99 43.67
C PRO A 85 13.48 0.35 42.91
N GLU A 86 14.50 1.18 43.14
CA GLU A 86 14.66 2.47 42.45
C GLU A 86 14.92 2.28 40.95
N PHE A 87 15.73 1.29 40.58
CA PHE A 87 15.93 0.91 39.18
C PHE A 87 14.63 0.43 38.54
N THR A 88 13.86 -0.40 39.27
CA THR A 88 12.56 -0.89 38.82
C THR A 88 11.54 0.25 38.65
N ALA A 89 11.53 1.23 39.56
CA ALA A 89 10.68 2.41 39.46
C ALA A 89 10.99 3.21 38.19
N LYS A 90 12.27 3.51 37.92
CA LYS A 90 12.68 4.22 36.69
C LYS A 90 12.27 3.48 35.42
N LEU A 91 12.31 2.14 35.43
CA LEU A 91 11.85 1.33 34.30
C LEU A 91 10.33 1.50 34.08
N VAL A 92 9.54 1.46 35.15
CA VAL A 92 8.09 1.66 35.10
C VAL A 92 7.75 3.08 34.66
N ASP A 93 8.38 4.09 35.25
CA ASP A 93 8.19 5.51 34.88
C ASP A 93 8.45 5.71 33.39
N ARG A 94 9.53 5.09 32.86
CA ARG A 94 9.86 5.19 31.44
C ARG A 94 8.79 4.56 30.54
N TRP A 95 8.20 3.44 30.95
CA TRP A 95 7.09 2.83 30.21
C TRP A 95 5.85 3.72 30.25
N GLN A 96 5.52 4.29 31.41
CA GLN A 96 4.40 5.23 31.54
C GLN A 96 4.61 6.48 30.67
N GLU A 97 5.82 7.02 30.60
CA GLU A 97 6.16 8.12 29.69
C GLU A 97 5.93 7.75 28.22
N LEU A 98 6.37 6.56 27.80
CA LEU A 98 6.19 6.08 26.42
C LEU A 98 4.71 5.85 26.11
N GLU A 99 3.95 5.28 27.04
CA GLU A 99 2.50 5.10 26.92
C GLU A 99 1.77 6.45 26.85
N ALA A 100 2.15 7.40 27.69
CA ALA A 100 1.59 8.76 27.67
C ALA A 100 1.93 9.50 26.38
N ALA A 101 3.15 9.36 25.85
CA ALA A 101 3.56 9.92 24.57
C ALA A 101 2.80 9.27 23.40
N ALA A 102 2.62 7.95 23.42
CA ALA A 102 1.83 7.22 22.43
C ALA A 102 0.34 7.64 22.49
N ALA A 103 -0.24 7.73 23.68
CA ALA A 103 -1.61 8.19 23.88
C ALA A 103 -1.82 9.64 23.43
N SER A 104 -0.85 10.53 23.70
CA SER A 104 -0.89 11.93 23.27
C SER A 104 -0.80 12.07 21.74
N THR A 105 -0.07 11.16 21.08
CA THR A 105 0.03 11.11 19.61
C THR A 105 -1.31 10.72 18.96
N LEU A 106 -2.13 9.93 19.66
CA LEU A 106 -3.46 9.50 19.19
C LEU A 106 -4.56 10.56 19.38
N GLN A 107 -4.29 11.66 20.10
CA GLN A 107 -5.26 12.75 20.36
C GLN A 107 -5.09 13.98 19.45
N GLN A 108 -4.14 13.96 18.51
CA GLN A 108 -4.07 15.01 17.49
C GLN A 108 -5.08 14.73 16.37
N PRO A 109 -5.86 15.73 15.90
CA PRO A 109 -6.65 15.61 14.69
C PRO A 109 -5.71 15.74 13.49
N SER A 110 -5.05 14.65 13.11
CA SER A 110 -4.23 14.62 11.92
C SER A 110 -4.57 13.41 11.05
N ILE A 111 -4.71 13.72 9.76
CA ILE A 111 -4.91 12.81 8.63
C ILE A 111 -3.92 11.65 8.77
N GLN A 112 -4.43 10.45 9.05
CA GLN A 112 -3.60 9.30 9.40
C GLN A 112 -2.93 8.66 8.17
N SER A 113 -1.59 8.58 8.21
CA SER A 113 -0.77 7.74 7.33
C SER A 113 -0.39 6.42 8.03
N TYR A 114 -0.81 5.34 7.38
CA TYR A 114 -0.55 3.89 7.49
C TYR A 114 0.62 3.35 8.37
N ALA A 115 0.26 2.48 9.33
CA ALA A 115 1.05 1.32 9.75
C ALA A 115 0.11 0.15 10.09
N TYR A 116 0.47 -1.06 9.65
CA TYR A 116 -0.45 -2.16 9.30
C TYR A 116 -1.17 -2.85 10.49
N THR A 117 -2.51 -2.87 10.43
CA THR A 117 -3.36 -3.97 10.91
C THR A 117 -4.56 -4.03 9.96
N LEU A 118 -4.70 -5.11 9.21
CA LEU A 118 -5.85 -5.36 8.35
C LEU A 118 -6.43 -6.73 8.73
N PRO A 119 -7.76 -6.83 8.80
CA PRO A 119 -8.47 -7.14 7.58
C PRO A 119 -9.07 -5.86 7.01
N TYR A 120 -8.44 -5.38 5.95
CA TYR A 120 -9.11 -4.52 4.99
C TYR A 120 -10.23 -5.42 4.48
N GLN A 121 -11.45 -5.09 4.87
CA GLN A 121 -12.61 -5.51 4.12
C GLN A 121 -12.76 -4.42 3.07
N PRO A 122 -12.11 -4.53 1.90
CA PRO A 122 -12.57 -3.70 0.79
C PRO A 122 -14.06 -3.97 0.68
N ILE A 123 -14.83 -2.89 0.76
CA ILE A 123 -16.27 -2.91 0.49
C ILE A 123 -16.43 -3.72 -0.82
N ILE A 124 -17.17 -4.84 -0.78
CA ILE A 124 -17.23 -5.81 -1.88
C ILE A 124 -17.62 -5.13 -3.20
N GLU A 125 -18.40 -4.06 -3.11
CA GLU A 125 -18.79 -3.19 -4.20
C GLU A 125 -17.58 -2.55 -4.90
N ILE A 126 -16.56 -2.09 -4.16
CA ILE A 126 -15.31 -1.56 -4.73
C ILE A 126 -14.58 -2.64 -5.52
N GLN A 127 -14.47 -3.86 -4.97
CA GLN A 127 -13.81 -4.97 -5.67
C GLN A 127 -14.54 -5.35 -6.96
N ILE A 128 -15.87 -5.36 -6.92
CA ILE A 128 -16.71 -5.61 -8.09
C ILE A 128 -16.50 -4.51 -9.14
N ILE A 129 -16.48 -3.23 -8.74
CA ILE A 129 -16.22 -2.10 -9.64
C ILE A 129 -14.86 -2.25 -10.30
N GLU A 130 -13.80 -2.49 -9.53
CA GLU A 130 -12.46 -2.62 -10.10
C GLU A 130 -12.31 -3.85 -11.01
N SER A 131 -12.92 -4.99 -10.64
CA SER A 131 -12.92 -6.19 -11.47
C SER A 131 -13.68 -5.98 -12.78
N ALA A 132 -14.86 -5.36 -12.71
CA ALA A 132 -15.66 -5.02 -13.88
C ALA A 132 -14.92 -4.02 -14.78
N ALA A 133 -14.28 -3.00 -14.21
CA ALA A 133 -13.50 -2.02 -14.96
C ALA A 133 -12.38 -2.67 -15.78
N ARG A 134 -11.62 -3.59 -15.16
CA ARG A 134 -10.55 -4.34 -15.82
C ARG A 134 -11.08 -5.34 -16.86
N THR A 135 -12.12 -6.10 -16.52
CA THR A 135 -12.65 -7.18 -17.36
C THR A 135 -13.41 -6.65 -18.56
N LEU A 136 -14.27 -5.66 -18.35
CA LEU A 136 -15.16 -5.12 -19.38
C LEU A 136 -14.56 -3.89 -20.08
N ARG A 137 -13.37 -3.43 -19.66
CA ARG A 137 -12.70 -2.23 -20.18
C ARG A 137 -13.62 -1.00 -20.13
N ILE A 138 -14.21 -0.78 -18.96
CA ILE A 138 -15.13 0.33 -18.70
C ILE A 138 -14.35 1.65 -18.76
N SER A 139 -14.99 2.73 -19.25
CA SER A 139 -14.39 4.07 -19.27
C SER A 139 -14.27 4.65 -17.86
N ASP A 140 -13.27 5.50 -17.62
CA ASP A 140 -13.04 6.17 -16.33
C ASP A 140 -14.28 6.93 -15.84
N THR A 141 -14.99 7.58 -16.75
CA THR A 141 -16.34 8.14 -16.59
C THR A 141 -17.31 7.20 -15.86
N SER A 142 -17.44 5.99 -16.38
CA SER A 142 -18.43 5.04 -15.89
C SER A 142 -17.97 4.43 -14.57
N VAL A 143 -16.66 4.28 -14.38
CA VAL A 143 -16.06 3.91 -13.09
C VAL A 143 -16.35 4.97 -12.02
N ILE A 144 -16.20 6.26 -12.34
CA ILE A 144 -16.54 7.38 -11.44
C ILE A 144 -18.03 7.35 -11.07
N ARG A 145 -18.93 7.13 -12.04
CA ARG A 145 -20.38 6.98 -11.78
C ARG A 145 -20.67 5.80 -10.84
N MET A 146 -20.02 4.65 -11.04
CA MET A 146 -20.18 3.50 -10.16
C MET A 146 -19.73 3.81 -8.73
N TYR A 147 -18.61 4.54 -8.57
CA TYR A 147 -18.17 5.00 -7.25
C TYR A 147 -19.11 6.01 -6.61
N ALA A 148 -19.66 6.95 -7.39
CA ALA A 148 -20.63 7.92 -6.89
C ALA A 148 -21.90 7.24 -6.37
N GLU A 149 -22.38 6.21 -7.08
CA GLU A 149 -23.54 5.41 -6.67
C GLU A 149 -23.27 4.63 -5.38
N VAL A 150 -22.08 4.06 -5.20
CA VAL A 150 -21.67 3.43 -3.94
C VAL A 150 -21.63 4.45 -2.80
N CYS A 151 -21.08 5.65 -3.04
CA CYS A 151 -21.03 6.70 -2.02
C CYS A 151 -22.43 7.10 -1.57
N LYS A 152 -23.35 7.33 -2.53
CA LYS A 152 -24.75 7.63 -2.25
C LYS A 152 -25.44 6.54 -1.43
N ASN A 153 -25.31 5.28 -1.83
CA ASN A 153 -25.97 4.16 -1.16
C ASN A 153 -25.42 3.85 0.24
N LYS A 154 -24.18 4.24 0.52
CA LYS A 154 -23.54 4.10 1.83
C LYS A 154 -23.58 5.37 2.67
N GLU A 155 -24.26 6.41 2.19
CA GLU A 155 -24.31 7.74 2.83
C GLU A 155 -22.91 8.35 3.07
N ILE A 156 -21.95 8.03 2.19
CA ILE A 156 -20.60 8.58 2.19
C ILE A 156 -20.59 9.87 1.36
N ASN A 157 -19.98 10.92 1.89
CA ASN A 157 -19.80 12.17 1.17
C ASN A 157 -18.97 11.96 -0.11
N SER A 158 -19.56 12.21 -1.27
CA SER A 158 -18.93 12.04 -2.59
C SER A 158 -18.14 13.26 -3.08
N ALA A 159 -17.96 14.32 -2.27
CA ALA A 159 -17.28 15.56 -2.67
C ALA A 159 -15.79 15.37 -3.04
N PHE A 160 -15.21 14.21 -2.74
CA PHE A 160 -13.86 13.84 -3.17
C PHE A 160 -13.83 13.27 -4.60
N LEU A 161 -14.97 12.85 -5.14
CA LEU A 161 -15.08 12.46 -6.54
C LEU A 161 -15.19 13.72 -7.41
N PRO A 162 -14.63 13.70 -8.64
CA PRO A 162 -14.83 14.79 -9.58
C PRO A 162 -16.34 15.02 -9.83
N ASP A 163 -16.77 16.29 -9.85
CA ASP A 163 -18.12 16.65 -10.31
C ASP A 163 -18.26 16.22 -11.78
N TYR A 164 -19.00 15.14 -11.98
CA TYR A 164 -19.12 14.52 -13.29
C TYR A 164 -20.48 14.87 -13.90
N VAL A 165 -20.45 15.61 -15.00
CA VAL A 165 -21.61 15.88 -15.82
C VAL A 165 -21.88 14.64 -16.67
N ASP A 166 -23.14 14.22 -16.78
CA ASP A 166 -23.50 13.04 -17.55
C ASP A 166 -22.98 13.12 -19.00
N GLU A 167 -21.86 12.45 -19.28
CA GLU A 167 -21.36 12.37 -20.64
C GLU A 167 -22.24 11.39 -21.44
N PRO A 168 -22.69 11.80 -22.65
CA PRO A 168 -23.49 10.98 -23.53
C PRO A 168 -22.73 9.72 -23.95
N LEU A 169 -23.43 8.58 -23.99
CA LEU A 169 -22.83 7.29 -24.34
C LEU A 169 -22.24 7.34 -25.75
N VAL A 170 -20.97 6.97 -25.89
CA VAL A 170 -20.26 6.93 -27.18
C VAL A 170 -19.88 5.51 -27.60
N ARG A 171 -19.87 5.26 -28.91
CA ARG A 171 -19.49 3.97 -29.52
C ARG A 171 -18.78 4.19 -30.85
N ALA A 172 -17.91 3.28 -31.25
CA ALA A 172 -17.38 3.27 -32.61
C ALA A 172 -18.51 2.98 -33.63
N ILE A 173 -18.34 3.46 -34.86
CA ILE A 173 -19.37 3.34 -35.91
C ILE A 173 -19.72 1.89 -36.27
N THR A 174 -18.73 0.99 -36.26
CA THR A 174 -18.94 -0.42 -36.61
C THR A 174 -19.87 -1.13 -35.61
N PRO A 175 -19.65 -1.07 -34.28
CA PRO A 175 -20.61 -1.57 -33.29
C PRO A 175 -22.01 -0.97 -33.41
N LEU A 176 -22.13 0.33 -33.69
CA LEU A 176 -23.42 1.00 -33.84
C LEU A 176 -24.21 0.42 -35.02
N LEU A 177 -23.59 0.31 -36.19
CA LEU A 177 -24.22 -0.28 -37.38
C LEU A 177 -24.56 -1.76 -37.17
N LYS A 178 -23.69 -2.54 -36.51
CA LYS A 178 -23.98 -3.95 -36.18
C LYS A 178 -25.14 -4.10 -35.21
N GLY A 179 -25.24 -3.22 -34.21
CA GLY A 179 -26.29 -3.27 -33.19
C GLY A 179 -27.70 -3.13 -33.78
N ILE A 180 -27.83 -2.40 -34.88
CA ILE A 180 -29.09 -2.22 -35.62
C ILE A 180 -29.21 -3.14 -36.84
N GLY A 181 -28.24 -4.04 -37.09
CA GLY A 181 -28.25 -4.95 -38.23
C GLY A 181 -28.05 -4.28 -39.61
N HIS A 182 -27.44 -3.10 -39.67
CA HIS A 182 -27.33 -2.33 -40.91
C HIS A 182 -26.31 -2.95 -41.90
N PRO A 183 -26.60 -3.06 -43.21
CA PRO A 183 -25.69 -3.66 -44.20
C PRO A 183 -24.32 -2.97 -44.27
N LEU A 184 -24.28 -1.65 -44.05
CA LEU A 184 -23.03 -0.87 -44.06
C LEU A 184 -22.03 -1.31 -42.97
N ALA A 185 -22.45 -2.07 -41.96
CA ALA A 185 -21.57 -2.62 -40.94
C ALA A 185 -20.40 -3.46 -41.52
N GLN A 186 -20.60 -4.08 -42.69
CA GLN A 186 -19.58 -4.89 -43.37
C GLN A 186 -18.68 -4.05 -44.30
N HIS A 187 -19.08 -2.82 -44.60
CA HIS A 187 -18.44 -1.95 -45.59
C HIS A 187 -17.93 -0.63 -45.00
N VAL A 188 -17.68 -0.60 -43.69
CA VAL A 188 -17.29 0.63 -42.97
C VAL A 188 -16.05 1.28 -43.58
N ALA A 189 -14.96 0.53 -43.74
CA ALA A 189 -13.71 1.08 -44.24
C ALA A 189 -13.76 1.54 -45.71
N LYS A 190 -14.55 0.84 -46.55
CA LYS A 190 -14.60 1.08 -48.00
C LYS A 190 -15.68 2.07 -48.42
N THR A 191 -16.74 2.20 -47.63
CA THR A 191 -17.94 2.97 -48.01
C THR A 191 -18.28 4.02 -46.97
N VAL A 192 -18.36 3.66 -45.68
CA VAL A 192 -18.79 4.60 -44.64
C VAL A 192 -17.74 5.66 -44.34
N ASN A 193 -16.51 5.27 -44.06
CA ASN A 193 -15.47 6.24 -43.70
C ASN A 193 -15.18 7.24 -44.83
N PRO A 194 -15.03 6.80 -46.11
CA PRO A 194 -14.90 7.75 -47.21
C PRO A 194 -16.12 8.65 -47.40
N ALA A 195 -17.34 8.15 -47.17
CA ALA A 195 -18.54 8.99 -47.22
C ALA A 195 -18.56 10.04 -46.11
N LEU A 196 -18.21 9.66 -44.88
CA LEU A 196 -18.10 10.59 -43.76
C LEU A 196 -16.97 11.62 -43.95
N GLU A 197 -15.87 11.24 -44.57
CA GLU A 197 -14.80 12.16 -44.97
C GLU A 197 -15.30 13.16 -46.03
N ALA A 198 -15.97 12.67 -47.07
CA ALA A 198 -16.54 13.52 -48.12
C ALA A 198 -17.66 14.45 -47.60
N MET A 199 -18.41 14.01 -46.59
CA MET A 199 -19.39 14.83 -45.87
C MET A 199 -18.76 15.81 -44.89
N GLY A 200 -17.42 15.83 -44.74
CA GLY A 200 -16.72 16.73 -43.83
C GLY A 200 -16.84 16.35 -42.35
N ILE A 201 -17.29 15.14 -42.03
CA ILE A 201 -17.49 14.64 -40.66
C ILE A 201 -16.22 13.99 -40.10
N LEU A 202 -15.48 13.28 -40.95
CA LEU A 202 -14.18 12.68 -40.61
C LEU A 202 -13.04 13.35 -41.38
N GLU A 203 -11.85 13.31 -40.79
CA GLU A 203 -10.59 13.67 -41.43
C GLU A 203 -9.53 12.58 -41.20
N HIS A 204 -8.60 12.48 -42.14
CA HIS A 204 -7.41 11.65 -42.02
C HIS A 204 -6.23 12.44 -41.47
N LEU A 205 -5.77 12.07 -40.28
CA LEU A 205 -4.56 12.62 -39.68
C LEU A 205 -3.41 11.62 -39.78
N SER A 206 -2.19 12.13 -39.68
CA SER A 206 -0.99 11.30 -39.76
C SER A 206 -0.01 11.57 -38.62
N ARG A 207 0.78 10.55 -38.28
CA ARG A 207 1.90 10.65 -37.35
C ARG A 207 3.11 9.88 -37.84
N LYS A 208 4.29 10.29 -37.37
CA LYS A 208 5.52 9.52 -37.55
C LYS A 208 5.56 8.33 -36.60
N SER A 209 5.89 7.16 -37.12
CA SER A 209 6.13 5.91 -36.40
C SER A 209 7.64 5.65 -36.30
N THR A 210 8.03 4.67 -35.45
CA THR A 210 9.41 4.18 -35.37
C THR A 210 9.94 3.84 -36.77
N GLY A 211 11.11 4.37 -37.10
CA GLY A 211 11.71 4.22 -38.44
C GLY A 211 11.15 5.16 -39.52
N ASN A 212 10.61 6.33 -39.13
CA ASN A 212 10.15 7.40 -40.03
C ASN A 212 8.99 7.01 -40.97
N LYS A 213 8.30 5.90 -40.69
CA LYS A 213 7.09 5.48 -41.43
C LYS A 213 5.90 6.33 -41.00
N ILE A 214 5.05 6.74 -41.94
CA ILE A 214 3.83 7.50 -41.66
C ILE A 214 2.70 6.51 -41.34
N LYS A 215 1.98 6.74 -40.24
CA LYS A 215 0.74 6.04 -39.88
C LYS A 215 -0.43 7.00 -39.94
N TRP A 216 -1.50 6.57 -40.58
CA TRP A 216 -2.74 7.32 -40.73
C TRP A 216 -3.79 6.84 -39.73
N PHE A 217 -4.59 7.77 -39.22
CA PHE A 217 -5.69 7.49 -38.31
C PHE A 217 -6.84 8.47 -38.56
N TRP A 218 -8.05 8.06 -38.19
CA TRP A 218 -9.25 8.84 -38.36
C TRP A 218 -9.50 9.76 -37.16
N SER A 219 -10.04 10.93 -37.41
CA SER A 219 -10.48 11.89 -36.39
C SER A 219 -11.78 12.57 -36.84
N LEU A 220 -12.64 12.96 -35.90
CA LEU A 220 -13.77 13.84 -36.18
C LEU A 220 -13.28 15.26 -36.41
N THR A 221 -13.85 15.91 -37.42
CA THR A 221 -13.71 17.35 -37.67
C THR A 221 -14.58 18.16 -36.69
N GLU A 222 -14.52 19.49 -36.78
CA GLU A 222 -15.41 20.37 -36.03
C GLU A 222 -16.91 20.08 -36.31
N GLU A 223 -17.27 19.75 -37.56
CA GLU A 223 -18.63 19.31 -37.87
C GLU A 223 -18.93 17.94 -37.26
N GLY A 224 -17.98 17.01 -37.33
CA GLY A 224 -18.12 15.67 -36.79
C GLY A 224 -18.28 15.61 -35.27
N LEU A 225 -17.71 16.57 -34.53
CA LEU A 225 -17.87 16.69 -33.07
C LEU A 225 -19.32 16.93 -32.63
N LYS A 226 -20.22 17.32 -33.55
CA LYS A 226 -21.65 17.35 -33.26
C LYS A 226 -22.21 15.95 -33.00
N TYR A 227 -21.66 14.94 -33.68
CA TYR A 227 -22.15 13.56 -33.66
C TYR A 227 -21.33 12.64 -32.75
N GLY A 228 -20.25 13.12 -32.17
CA GLY A 228 -19.33 12.30 -31.40
C GLY A 228 -18.18 13.07 -30.79
N ARG A 229 -17.14 12.36 -30.39
CA ARG A 229 -15.88 12.93 -29.91
C ARG A 229 -14.69 12.07 -30.31
N ASN A 230 -13.52 12.70 -30.26
CA ASN A 230 -12.25 12.02 -30.45
C ASN A 230 -11.71 11.56 -29.09
N GLU A 231 -11.59 10.25 -28.93
CA GLU A 231 -10.91 9.68 -27.76
C GLU A 231 -9.49 9.27 -28.12
N THR A 232 -8.61 9.23 -27.13
CA THR A 232 -7.24 8.72 -27.32
C THR A 232 -7.30 7.24 -27.70
N SER A 233 -6.57 6.86 -28.75
CA SER A 233 -6.50 5.47 -29.19
C SER A 233 -5.88 4.58 -28.11
N PRO A 234 -6.49 3.42 -27.79
CA PRO A 234 -5.94 2.48 -26.80
C PRO A 234 -4.59 1.88 -27.25
N ASN A 235 -4.29 1.93 -28.55
CA ASN A 235 -3.05 1.40 -29.12
C ASN A 235 -1.94 2.45 -29.16
N ASN A 236 -2.27 3.75 -29.17
CA ASN A 236 -1.27 4.79 -29.19
C ASN A 236 -1.77 6.13 -28.65
N PRO A 237 -1.07 6.75 -27.67
CA PRO A 237 -1.50 8.02 -27.09
C PRO A 237 -1.38 9.22 -28.05
N ARG A 238 -0.72 9.07 -29.21
CA ARG A 238 -0.58 10.12 -30.24
C ARG A 238 -1.59 9.95 -31.38
N GLU A 239 -2.56 9.06 -31.24
CA GLU A 239 -3.63 8.84 -32.20
C GLU A 239 -4.97 9.08 -31.52
N THR A 240 -5.94 9.52 -32.29
CA THR A 240 -7.34 9.59 -31.87
C THR A 240 -8.13 8.44 -32.51
N GLN A 241 -9.27 8.12 -31.89
CA GLN A 241 -10.31 7.29 -32.47
C GLN A 241 -11.64 8.06 -32.40
N PRO A 242 -12.40 8.14 -33.51
CA PRO A 242 -13.70 8.79 -33.51
C PRO A 242 -14.74 7.85 -32.88
N LEU A 243 -15.42 8.31 -31.83
CA LEU A 243 -16.58 7.65 -31.24
C LEU A 243 -17.81 8.53 -31.39
N PHE A 244 -18.94 7.93 -31.72
CA PHE A 244 -20.18 8.63 -32.00
C PHE A 244 -21.15 8.50 -30.83
N PHE A 245 -21.88 9.57 -30.53
CA PHE A 245 -22.93 9.59 -29.52
C PHE A 245 -24.07 8.65 -29.95
N VAL A 246 -24.44 7.72 -29.09
CA VAL A 246 -25.51 6.74 -29.36
C VAL A 246 -26.83 7.45 -29.67
N GLU A 247 -27.14 8.51 -28.94
CA GLU A 247 -28.39 9.28 -29.09
C GLU A 247 -28.47 10.05 -30.42
N ARG A 248 -27.32 10.50 -30.95
CA ARG A 248 -27.25 11.25 -32.21
C ARG A 248 -26.91 10.37 -33.42
N PHE A 249 -26.61 9.10 -33.19
CA PHE A 249 -26.29 8.16 -34.26
C PHE A 249 -27.41 8.00 -35.29
N PRO A 250 -28.71 7.95 -34.93
CA PRO A 250 -29.80 7.88 -35.92
C PRO A 250 -29.81 9.08 -36.88
N GLU A 251 -29.53 10.29 -36.38
CA GLU A 251 -29.44 11.52 -37.19
C GLU A 251 -28.27 11.42 -38.18
N LEU A 252 -27.11 10.97 -37.70
CA LEU A 252 -25.93 10.76 -38.54
C LEU A 252 -26.17 9.69 -39.61
N LEU A 253 -26.83 8.58 -39.24
CA LEU A 253 -27.13 7.48 -40.16
C LEU A 253 -28.08 7.94 -41.27
N ALA A 254 -29.11 8.71 -40.96
CA ALA A 254 -30.01 9.27 -41.97
C ALA A 254 -29.27 10.17 -42.97
N ARG A 255 -28.33 11.01 -42.50
CA ARG A 255 -27.48 11.83 -43.39
C ARG A 255 -26.57 10.94 -44.26
N LEU A 256 -26.00 9.90 -43.68
CA LEU A 256 -25.12 8.96 -44.38
C LEU A 256 -25.88 8.18 -45.47
N ASP A 257 -27.07 7.68 -45.16
CA ASP A 257 -27.91 6.94 -46.11
C ASP A 257 -28.40 7.83 -47.24
N ALA A 258 -28.78 9.09 -46.96
CA ALA A 258 -29.14 10.06 -47.98
C ALA A 258 -27.97 10.39 -48.92
N TYR A 259 -26.74 10.41 -48.39
CA TYR A 259 -25.54 10.65 -49.20
C TYR A 259 -25.16 9.43 -50.06
N ILE A 260 -25.22 8.22 -49.49
CA ILE A 260 -24.84 6.98 -50.20
C ILE A 260 -25.92 6.55 -51.21
N ASN A 261 -27.20 6.72 -50.86
CA ASN A 261 -28.35 6.32 -51.66
C ASN A 261 -29.29 7.52 -51.90
N PRO A 262 -28.95 8.45 -52.81
CA PRO A 262 -29.74 9.66 -53.04
C PRO A 262 -31.15 9.44 -53.62
N GLN A 263 -31.56 8.18 -53.89
CA GLN A 263 -32.89 7.83 -54.43
C GLN A 263 -33.89 7.30 -53.39
N SER A 264 -33.55 7.27 -52.09
CA SER A 264 -34.42 6.73 -51.02
C SER A 264 -35.23 7.77 -50.24
N LEU A 265 -35.26 9.03 -50.67
CA LEU A 265 -36.15 10.04 -50.08
C LEU A 265 -37.61 9.72 -50.43
N PRO A 266 -38.52 9.50 -49.46
CA PRO A 266 -39.94 9.50 -49.76
C PRO A 266 -40.35 10.92 -50.20
N LEU A 267 -41.10 10.99 -51.31
CA LEU A 267 -41.90 12.17 -51.67
C LEU A 267 -42.90 12.53 -50.57
#